data_AF-A0A964AU67-F1
#
_entry.id   AF-A0A964AU67-F1
#
_cell.length_a   1.000
_cell.length_b   1.000
_cell.length_c   1.000
_cell.angle_alpha   90.00
_cell.angle_beta   90.00
_cell.angle_gamma   90.00
#
_symmetry.space_group_name_H-M   'P 1'
#
loop_
_entity.id
_entity.type
_entity.pdbx_description
1 polymer ?
#
loop_
_entity_poly.entity_id
_entity_poly.type
_entity_poly.pdbx_seq_one_letter_code
_entity_poly.pdbx_strand_id
1 'polypeptide(L)'
;MPHYEIVGGPPDARVHGENWLTALGEALGLLGLDKGAMGRLVIEVGRTGEVDFSDPAHGRAWRLIPVEDIFDTPPPVRLTRMRAPEPAPAPPAPPSLEMPAPSLREDLGRPPDLTARIDEALKLAFLADDEPGAACQSTLDVLRELVRCESGAALLAGVGGQLLTFRAAFGPVADDLLDTRISKDTGVAGFTYQLGLGVVVNHALLDVRHDKTVDAKLRYTTENVLAVPLKAPSGEILGCVELVNAPGGFLEWHLGAAQHAATRLAAHLDGLGR
;
A
#
# COMPACT_ATOMS: atom_id res chain seq x y z
N MET A 1 20.77 0.30 -16.00
CA MET A 1 19.47 0.87 -15.56
C MET A 1 18.70 -0.29 -14.98
N PRO A 2 17.92 -0.16 -13.88
CA PRO A 2 17.18 -1.30 -13.37
C PRO A 2 16.27 -1.87 -14.47
N HIS A 3 16.42 -3.16 -14.73
CA HIS A 3 15.60 -3.90 -15.68
C HIS A 3 14.54 -4.65 -14.88
N TYR A 4 13.31 -4.71 -15.37
CA TYR A 4 12.26 -5.54 -14.76
C TYR A 4 11.70 -6.51 -15.79
N GLU A 5 11.46 -7.74 -15.37
CA GLU A 5 10.77 -8.76 -16.15
C GLU A 5 9.31 -8.85 -15.72
N ILE A 6 8.39 -8.92 -16.69
CA ILE A 6 6.95 -9.07 -16.42
C ILE A 6 6.58 -10.56 -16.44
N VAL A 7 6.17 -11.10 -15.29
CA VAL A 7 5.59 -12.43 -15.16
C VAL A 7 4.07 -12.34 -15.25
N GLY A 8 3.45 -13.26 -16.00
CA GLY A 8 2.00 -13.28 -16.27
C GLY A 8 1.57 -12.43 -17.48
N GLY A 9 2.51 -11.77 -18.15
CA GLY A 9 2.32 -11.01 -19.39
C GLY A 9 2.71 -11.79 -20.65
N PRO A 10 2.89 -11.10 -21.80
CA PRO A 10 3.48 -11.68 -23.00
C PRO A 10 4.84 -12.34 -22.69
N PRO A 11 5.21 -13.45 -23.35
CA PRO A 11 6.50 -14.09 -23.11
C PRO A 11 7.67 -13.13 -23.36
N ASP A 12 8.68 -13.17 -22.49
CA ASP A 12 9.89 -12.35 -22.52
C ASP A 12 9.67 -10.83 -22.43
N ALA A 13 8.51 -10.37 -21.95
CA ALA A 13 8.23 -8.94 -21.79
C ALA A 13 9.12 -8.32 -20.70
N ARG A 14 9.99 -7.39 -21.12
CA ARG A 14 10.89 -6.63 -20.24
C ARG A 14 10.56 -5.14 -20.31
N VAL A 15 10.71 -4.48 -19.18
CA VAL A 15 10.50 -3.03 -19.04
C VAL A 15 11.64 -2.39 -18.28
N HIS A 16 11.80 -1.10 -18.49
CA HIS A 16 12.87 -0.28 -17.98
C HIS A 16 12.30 0.81 -17.09
N GLY A 17 12.93 1.04 -15.95
CA GLY A 17 12.52 2.12 -15.06
C GLY A 17 13.64 2.49 -14.11
N GLU A 18 13.75 3.77 -13.81
CA GLU A 18 14.62 4.25 -12.73
C GLU A 18 14.19 3.67 -11.38
N ASN A 19 12.92 3.25 -11.27
CA ASN A 19 12.31 2.57 -10.14
C ASN A 19 11.16 1.68 -10.64
N TRP A 20 10.56 0.92 -9.72
CA TRP A 20 9.48 0.01 -10.06
C TRP A 20 8.22 0.74 -10.57
N LEU A 21 7.99 2.00 -10.18
CA LEU A 21 6.82 2.77 -10.59
C LEU A 21 6.89 3.17 -12.07
N THR A 22 8.07 3.66 -12.50
CA THR A 22 8.35 3.96 -13.90
C THR A 22 8.32 2.70 -14.77
N ALA A 23 8.86 1.59 -14.25
CA ALA A 23 8.77 0.28 -14.88
C ALA A 23 7.32 -0.22 -15.00
N LEU A 24 6.50 -0.03 -13.96
CA LEU A 24 5.08 -0.38 -13.99
C LEU A 24 4.33 0.43 -15.06
N GLY A 25 4.60 1.74 -15.15
CA GLY A 25 4.00 2.58 -16.19
C GLY A 25 4.26 2.07 -17.60
N GLU A 26 5.47 1.58 -17.88
CA GLU A 26 5.81 0.95 -19.15
C GLU A 26 5.13 -0.43 -19.31
N ALA A 27 5.09 -1.22 -18.23
CA ALA A 27 4.45 -2.54 -18.21
C ALA A 27 2.96 -2.49 -18.55
N LEU A 28 2.22 -1.48 -18.08
CA LEU A 28 0.81 -1.31 -18.43
C LEU A 28 0.61 -1.15 -19.93
N GLY A 29 1.49 -0.40 -20.60
CA GLY A 29 1.47 -0.25 -22.05
C GLY A 29 1.65 -1.58 -22.79
N LEU A 30 2.61 -2.40 -22.34
CA LEU A 30 2.86 -3.73 -22.92
C LEU A 30 1.72 -4.73 -22.66
N LEU A 31 1.04 -4.61 -21.51
CA LEU A 31 -0.09 -5.46 -21.14
C LEU A 31 -1.41 -5.06 -21.83
N GLY A 32 -1.39 -4.03 -22.68
CA GLY A 32 -2.58 -3.50 -23.35
C GLY A 32 -3.57 -2.87 -22.37
N LEU A 33 -3.10 -2.48 -21.19
CA LEU A 33 -3.90 -1.79 -20.18
C LEU A 33 -3.88 -0.29 -20.50
N ASP A 34 -5.07 0.31 -20.58
CA ASP A 34 -5.20 1.74 -20.82
C ASP A 34 -4.56 2.55 -19.67
N LYS A 35 -4.23 3.83 -19.91
CA LYS A 35 -3.61 4.68 -18.87
C LYS A 35 -4.48 4.85 -17.61
N GLY A 36 -5.79 4.71 -17.72
CA GLY A 36 -6.74 4.70 -16.61
C GLY A 36 -6.78 3.36 -15.85
N ALA A 37 -6.19 2.30 -16.40
CA ALA A 37 -6.04 1.03 -15.73
C ALA A 37 -5.18 1.15 -14.50
N MET A 38 -4.19 2.04 -14.52
CA MET A 38 -3.39 2.30 -13.32
C MET A 38 -4.32 2.57 -12.15
N GLY A 39 -5.34 3.43 -12.28
CA GLY A 39 -6.34 3.79 -11.26
C GLY A 39 -7.31 2.71 -10.77
N ARG A 40 -7.14 1.44 -11.17
CA ARG A 40 -7.91 0.30 -10.64
C ARG A 40 -7.04 -0.86 -10.17
N LEU A 41 -5.71 -0.77 -10.30
CA LEU A 41 -4.82 -1.85 -9.91
C LEU A 41 -4.67 -1.95 -8.40
N VAL A 42 -4.55 -3.16 -7.89
CA VAL A 42 -3.98 -3.41 -6.58
C VAL A 42 -2.50 -3.62 -6.77
N ILE A 43 -1.66 -2.95 -5.97
CA ILE A 43 -0.20 -3.03 -6.07
C ILE A 43 0.38 -3.37 -4.70
N GLU A 44 1.20 -4.42 -4.67
CA GLU A 44 2.03 -4.82 -3.54
C GLU A 44 3.51 -4.77 -3.93
N VAL A 45 4.33 -4.10 -3.11
CA VAL A 45 5.78 -4.04 -3.30
C VAL A 45 6.46 -4.95 -2.27
N GLY A 46 7.13 -5.98 -2.76
CA GLY A 46 7.82 -6.99 -1.97
C GLY A 46 9.23 -6.58 -1.52
N ARG A 47 9.89 -7.48 -0.79
CA ARG A 47 11.13 -7.19 -0.04
C ARG A 47 12.36 -7.04 -0.92
N THR A 48 12.38 -7.73 -2.04
CA THR A 48 13.50 -7.76 -2.98
C THR A 48 13.28 -6.83 -4.17
N GLY A 49 12.26 -5.96 -4.08
CA GLY A 49 11.90 -5.00 -5.13
C GLY A 49 10.96 -5.56 -6.20
N GLU A 50 10.46 -6.80 -6.00
CA GLU A 50 9.37 -7.36 -6.79
C GLU A 50 8.08 -6.57 -6.57
N VAL A 51 7.29 -6.40 -7.62
CA VAL A 51 6.00 -5.71 -7.56
C VAL A 51 4.91 -6.60 -8.09
N ASP A 52 4.06 -7.07 -7.20
CA ASP A 52 2.84 -7.79 -7.54
C ASP A 52 1.74 -6.77 -7.81
N PHE A 53 1.06 -6.90 -8.95
CA PHE A 53 -0.07 -6.04 -9.26
C PHE A 53 -1.20 -6.80 -9.95
N SER A 54 -2.43 -6.47 -9.61
CA SER A 54 -3.62 -7.13 -10.14
C SER A 54 -4.69 -6.13 -10.55
N ASP A 55 -5.52 -6.52 -11.52
CA ASP A 55 -6.74 -5.82 -11.93
C ASP A 55 -7.94 -6.62 -11.41
N PRO A 56 -8.51 -6.27 -10.24
CA PRO A 56 -9.60 -7.01 -9.62
C PRO A 56 -10.86 -7.06 -10.50
N ALA A 57 -11.07 -6.04 -11.33
CA ALA A 57 -12.23 -5.97 -12.23
C ALA A 57 -12.18 -7.04 -13.34
N HIS A 58 -10.98 -7.53 -13.67
CA HIS A 58 -10.76 -8.52 -14.73
C HIS A 58 -10.12 -9.83 -14.23
N GLY A 59 -9.85 -9.96 -12.93
CA GLY A 59 -9.26 -11.16 -12.34
C GLY A 59 -7.86 -11.50 -12.88
N ARG A 60 -7.10 -10.49 -13.33
CA ARG A 60 -5.75 -10.68 -13.87
C ARG A 60 -4.70 -10.18 -12.89
N ALA A 61 -3.60 -10.90 -12.76
CA ALA A 61 -2.48 -10.55 -11.90
C ALA A 61 -1.14 -10.74 -12.63
N TRP A 62 -0.18 -9.90 -12.28
CA TRP A 62 1.14 -9.82 -12.87
C TRP A 62 2.17 -9.55 -11.79
N ARG A 63 3.43 -9.82 -12.11
CA ARG A 63 4.57 -9.50 -11.24
C ARG A 63 5.67 -8.83 -12.05
N LEU A 64 6.23 -7.73 -11.54
CA LEU A 64 7.50 -7.18 -11.99
C LEU A 64 8.62 -7.74 -11.11
N ILE A 65 9.62 -8.35 -11.72
CA ILE A 65 10.80 -8.85 -11.00
C ILE A 65 12.00 -7.99 -11.41
N PRO A 66 12.72 -7.34 -10.47
CA PRO A 66 13.96 -6.66 -10.79
C PRO A 66 15.00 -7.68 -11.25
N VAL A 67 15.57 -7.44 -12.43
CA VAL A 67 16.66 -8.21 -13.00
C VAL A 67 17.95 -7.51 -12.62
N GLU A 68 18.78 -8.16 -11.81
CA GLU A 68 20.15 -7.70 -11.59
C GLU A 68 20.95 -7.85 -12.88
N ASP A 69 21.60 -6.77 -13.34
CA ASP A 69 22.60 -6.84 -14.40
C ASP A 69 23.71 -7.78 -13.93
N ILE A 70 23.79 -8.99 -14.50
CA ILE A 70 24.96 -9.84 -14.36
C ILE A 70 26.09 -9.10 -15.08
N PHE A 71 26.90 -8.35 -14.33
CA PHE A 71 28.16 -7.84 -14.84
C PHE A 71 28.98 -9.04 -15.33
N ASP A 72 29.37 -8.98 -16.59
CA ASP A 72 30.27 -9.91 -17.26
C ASP A 72 31.48 -10.19 -16.34
N THR A 73 31.48 -11.36 -15.70
CA THR A 73 32.59 -11.77 -14.83
C THR A 73 33.87 -11.80 -15.68
N PRO A 74 34.90 -10.97 -15.40
CA PRO A 74 36.19 -11.17 -16.03
C PRO A 74 36.69 -12.56 -15.64
N PRO A 75 37.40 -13.28 -16.54
CA PRO A 75 37.85 -14.64 -16.27
C PRO A 75 38.65 -14.68 -14.95
N PRO A 76 38.50 -15.72 -14.13
CA PRO A 76 39.06 -15.73 -12.79
C PRO A 76 40.58 -15.61 -12.86
N VAL A 77 41.11 -14.54 -12.26
CA VAL A 77 42.54 -14.43 -11.95
C VAL A 77 42.86 -15.55 -10.97
N ARG A 78 43.70 -16.51 -11.38
CA ARG A 78 44.26 -17.51 -10.46
C ARG A 78 45.17 -16.83 -9.45
N LEU A 79 44.62 -16.47 -8.30
CA LEU A 79 45.42 -16.19 -7.11
C LEU A 79 45.77 -17.53 -6.45
N THR A 80 47.06 -17.82 -6.38
CA THR A 80 47.61 -18.96 -5.65
C THR A 80 47.19 -18.85 -4.19
N ARG A 81 46.34 -19.77 -3.74
CA ARG A 81 45.69 -19.79 -2.43
C ARG A 81 46.74 -19.87 -1.31
N MET A 82 46.92 -18.79 -0.54
CA MET A 82 47.44 -18.91 0.83
C MET A 82 46.28 -19.35 1.72
N ARG A 83 46.50 -20.38 2.54
CA ARG A 83 45.48 -21.01 3.40
C ARG A 83 45.11 -20.05 4.55
N ALA A 84 43.92 -19.46 4.49
CA ALA A 84 43.31 -18.75 5.62
C ALA A 84 42.86 -19.76 6.70
N PRO A 85 42.92 -19.41 8.00
CA PRO A 85 42.37 -20.24 9.07
C PRO A 85 40.84 -20.34 8.94
N GLU A 86 40.29 -21.52 9.27
CA GLU A 86 38.84 -21.78 9.21
C GLU A 86 38.08 -20.81 10.13
N PRO A 87 37.00 -20.17 9.65
CA PRO A 87 36.13 -19.36 10.50
C PRO A 87 35.38 -20.27 11.50
N ALA A 88 35.23 -19.79 12.73
CA ALA A 88 34.45 -20.47 13.76
C ALA A 88 33.01 -20.73 13.30
N PRO A 89 32.38 -21.85 13.73
CA PRO A 89 31.02 -22.16 13.34
C PRO A 89 30.07 -21.05 13.82
N ALA A 90 29.24 -20.55 12.91
CA ALA A 90 28.22 -19.57 13.22
C ALA A 90 27.23 -20.13 14.26
N PRO A 91 26.70 -19.29 15.18
CA PRO A 91 25.63 -19.72 16.07
C PRO A 91 24.43 -20.23 15.26
N PRO A 92 23.69 -21.24 15.76
CA PRO A 92 22.50 -21.74 15.06
C PRO A 92 21.53 -20.58 14.83
N ALA A 93 21.03 -20.46 13.60
CA ALA A 93 20.00 -19.50 13.27
C ALA A 93 18.80 -19.70 14.21
N PRO A 94 18.15 -18.62 14.68
CA PRO A 94 16.90 -18.76 15.42
C PRO A 94 15.91 -19.58 14.59
N PRO A 95 15.03 -20.38 15.21
CA PRO A 95 14.07 -21.19 14.47
C PRO A 95 13.28 -20.27 13.55
N SER A 96 13.45 -20.46 12.25
CA SER A 96 12.64 -19.81 11.24
C SER A 96 11.20 -20.16 11.55
N LEU A 97 10.39 -19.19 11.98
CA LEU A 97 8.94 -19.33 11.91
C LEU A 97 8.65 -19.53 10.43
N GLU A 98 8.46 -20.78 10.01
CA GLU A 98 7.99 -21.09 8.66
C GLU A 98 6.66 -20.38 8.50
N MET A 99 6.70 -19.22 7.85
CA MET A 99 5.48 -18.50 7.57
C MET A 99 4.65 -19.40 6.65
N PRO A 100 3.35 -19.59 6.94
CA PRO A 100 2.50 -20.49 6.16
C PRO A 100 2.52 -20.12 4.68
N ALA A 101 2.19 -21.09 3.81
CA ALA A 101 2.12 -20.88 2.37
C ALA A 101 1.26 -19.64 2.03
N PRO A 102 1.57 -18.87 0.96
CA PRO A 102 0.88 -17.62 0.63
C PRO A 102 -0.65 -17.72 0.65
N SER A 103 -1.21 -18.80 0.10
CA SER A 103 -2.66 -19.06 0.08
C SER A 103 -3.30 -19.31 1.46
N LEU A 104 -2.52 -19.74 2.45
CA LEU A 104 -2.96 -19.88 3.85
C LEU A 104 -2.86 -18.55 4.62
N ARG A 105 -2.10 -17.58 4.10
CA ARG A 105 -2.05 -16.22 4.66
C ARG A 105 -3.24 -15.38 4.22
N GLU A 106 -3.75 -15.60 3.01
CA GLU A 106 -4.81 -14.78 2.39
C GLU A 106 -6.12 -14.71 3.18
N ASP A 107 -6.45 -15.71 3.99
CA ASP A 107 -7.65 -15.69 4.87
C ASP A 107 -7.30 -15.68 6.37
N LEU A 108 -6.01 -15.61 6.73
CA LEU A 108 -5.60 -15.67 8.12
C LEU A 108 -6.17 -14.48 8.89
N GLY A 109 -7.06 -14.77 9.85
CA GLY A 109 -7.67 -13.76 10.70
C GLY A 109 -8.79 -12.94 10.03
N ARG A 110 -9.19 -13.27 8.79
CA ARG A 110 -10.29 -12.59 8.09
C ARG A 110 -11.62 -12.82 8.84
N PRO A 111 -12.34 -11.76 9.25
CA PRO A 111 -13.65 -11.93 9.87
C PRO A 111 -14.69 -12.48 8.88
N PRO A 112 -15.61 -13.35 9.30
CA PRO A 112 -16.75 -13.74 8.48
C PRO A 112 -17.64 -12.53 8.18
N ASP A 113 -18.29 -12.56 7.02
CA ASP A 113 -19.25 -11.54 6.57
C ASP A 113 -18.71 -10.09 6.62
N LEU A 114 -17.39 -9.94 6.43
CA LEU A 114 -16.66 -8.68 6.60
C LEU A 114 -17.34 -7.47 5.92
N THR A 115 -17.72 -7.63 4.66
CA THR A 115 -18.41 -6.59 3.88
C THR A 115 -19.73 -6.16 4.51
N ALA A 116 -20.57 -7.13 4.90
CA ALA A 116 -21.86 -6.85 5.54
C ALA A 116 -21.70 -6.18 6.90
N ARG A 117 -20.67 -6.58 7.66
CA ARG A 117 -20.34 -5.96 8.96
C ARG A 117 -19.93 -4.49 8.79
N ILE A 118 -19.09 -4.19 7.80
CA ILE A 118 -18.70 -2.81 7.46
C ILE A 118 -19.93 -2.00 7.04
N ASP A 119 -20.76 -2.56 6.15
CA ASP A 119 -21.96 -1.87 5.64
C ASP A 119 -22.92 -1.48 6.77
N GLU A 120 -23.21 -2.41 7.68
CA GLU A 120 -24.14 -2.16 8.77
C GLU A 120 -23.57 -1.16 9.79
N ALA A 121 -22.30 -1.32 10.18
CA ALA A 121 -21.66 -0.42 11.14
C ALA A 121 -21.59 1.02 10.61
N LEU A 122 -21.15 1.21 9.36
CA LEU A 122 -21.06 2.54 8.76
C LEU A 122 -22.42 3.16 8.47
N LYS A 123 -23.42 2.34 8.10
CA LYS A 123 -24.79 2.84 7.91
C LYS A 123 -25.34 3.45 9.21
N LEU A 124 -25.14 2.79 10.35
CA LEU A 124 -25.58 3.31 11.65
C LEU A 124 -24.81 4.57 12.05
N ALA A 125 -23.49 4.57 11.85
CA ALA A 125 -22.64 5.71 12.19
C ALA A 125 -22.98 6.96 11.36
N PHE A 126 -23.14 6.83 10.04
CA PHE A 126 -23.46 7.94 9.13
C PHE A 126 -24.88 8.50 9.30
N LEU A 127 -25.77 7.78 10.00
CA LEU A 127 -27.09 8.31 10.39
C LEU A 127 -27.02 9.14 11.67
N ALA A 128 -25.97 8.98 12.48
CA ALA A 128 -25.84 9.65 13.77
C ALA A 128 -25.21 11.04 13.65
N ASP A 129 -24.32 11.24 12.67
CA ASP A 129 -23.57 12.49 12.47
C ASP A 129 -23.25 12.68 10.97
N ASP A 130 -23.60 13.83 10.42
CA ASP A 130 -23.40 14.21 9.02
C ASP A 130 -22.15 15.08 8.79
N GLU A 131 -21.36 15.35 9.83
CA GLU A 131 -20.11 16.07 9.68
C GLU A 131 -19.02 15.21 9.00
N PRO A 132 -18.31 15.71 7.97
CA PRO A 132 -17.28 14.96 7.26
C PRO A 132 -16.19 14.36 8.15
N GLY A 133 -15.80 15.08 9.21
CA GLY A 133 -14.81 14.60 10.19
C GLY A 133 -15.32 13.42 11.01
N ALA A 134 -16.59 13.47 11.42
CA ALA A 134 -17.22 12.39 12.18
C ALA A 134 -17.42 11.12 11.33
N ALA A 135 -17.79 11.29 10.06
CA ALA A 135 -17.85 10.18 9.11
C ALA A 135 -16.46 9.53 8.89
N CYS A 136 -15.41 10.35 8.78
CA CYS A 136 -14.02 9.87 8.70
C CYS A 136 -13.63 9.08 9.96
N GLN A 137 -13.93 9.62 11.15
CA GLN A 137 -13.61 8.97 12.43
C GLN A 137 -14.33 7.63 12.58
N SER A 138 -15.65 7.61 12.32
CA SER A 138 -16.45 6.40 12.36
C SER A 138 -15.94 5.32 11.41
N THR A 139 -15.47 5.73 10.23
CA THR A 139 -14.85 4.80 9.26
C THR A 139 -13.57 4.19 9.80
N LEU A 140 -12.71 5.00 10.44
CA LEU A 140 -11.49 4.49 11.07
C LEU A 140 -11.79 3.58 12.26
N ASP A 141 -12.81 3.88 13.06
CA ASP A 141 -13.19 3.06 14.21
C ASP A 141 -13.65 1.66 13.76
N VAL A 142 -14.49 1.59 12.72
CA VAL A 142 -14.88 0.30 12.11
C VAL A 142 -13.67 -0.46 11.58
N LEU A 143 -12.76 0.21 10.86
CA LEU A 143 -11.56 -0.44 10.33
C LEU A 143 -10.64 -0.93 11.44
N ARG A 144 -10.48 -0.16 12.52
CA ARG A 144 -9.66 -0.51 13.68
C ARG A 144 -10.16 -1.77 14.40
N GLU A 145 -11.47 -1.97 14.45
CA GLU A 145 -12.07 -3.17 15.04
C GLU A 145 -11.88 -4.43 14.18
N LEU A 146 -11.79 -4.26 12.86
CA LEU A 146 -11.76 -5.35 11.89
C LEU A 146 -10.35 -5.71 11.40
N VAL A 147 -9.46 -4.71 11.33
CA VAL A 147 -8.09 -4.80 10.82
C VAL A 147 -7.14 -4.39 11.94
N ARG A 148 -6.40 -5.37 12.47
CA ARG A 148 -5.41 -5.10 13.51
C ARG A 148 -4.24 -4.28 12.95
N CYS A 149 -4.12 -3.04 13.38
CA CYS A 149 -3.02 -2.14 13.06
C CYS A 149 -2.80 -1.15 14.20
N GLU A 150 -1.60 -0.56 14.26
CA GLU A 150 -1.22 0.39 15.32
C GLU A 150 -1.92 1.74 15.16
N SER A 151 -1.95 2.22 13.92
CA SER A 151 -2.41 3.57 13.58
C SER A 151 -3.24 3.57 12.31
N GLY A 152 -4.04 4.61 12.13
CA GLY A 152 -4.79 4.85 10.90
C GLY A 152 -5.20 6.30 10.79
N ALA A 153 -5.43 6.75 9.57
CA ALA A 153 -5.78 8.13 9.27
C ALA A 153 -6.74 8.22 8.08
N ALA A 154 -7.60 9.22 8.10
CA ALA A 154 -8.44 9.60 6.98
C ALA A 154 -8.09 11.04 6.60
N LEU A 155 -7.67 11.22 5.35
CA LEU A 155 -7.27 12.51 4.82
C LEU A 155 -8.26 12.95 3.76
N LEU A 156 -8.71 14.20 3.83
CA LEU A 156 -9.58 14.79 2.82
C LEU A 156 -8.82 15.86 2.03
N ALA A 157 -9.01 15.85 0.71
CA ALA A 157 -8.50 16.88 -0.16
C ALA A 157 -9.20 18.21 0.10
N GLY A 158 -8.41 19.28 0.20
CA GLY A 158 -8.91 20.65 0.23
C GLY A 158 -9.36 21.14 -1.15
N VAL A 159 -9.90 22.36 -1.19
CA VAL A 159 -10.28 23.03 -2.45
C VAL A 159 -9.06 23.11 -3.38
N GLY A 160 -9.22 22.64 -4.62
CA GLY A 160 -8.14 22.60 -5.63
C GLY A 160 -7.17 21.42 -5.49
N GLY A 161 -7.37 20.53 -4.52
CA GLY A 161 -6.69 19.23 -4.44
C GLY A 161 -5.19 19.26 -4.14
N GLN A 162 -4.61 20.42 -3.79
CA GLN A 162 -3.16 20.54 -3.57
C GLN A 162 -2.71 20.02 -2.20
N LEU A 163 -3.59 20.06 -1.21
CA LEU A 163 -3.32 19.66 0.17
C LEU A 163 -4.32 18.62 0.63
N LEU A 164 -3.81 17.61 1.34
CA LEU A 164 -4.60 16.61 2.05
C LEU A 164 -4.58 16.96 3.54
N THR A 165 -5.77 17.10 4.14
CA THR A 165 -5.94 17.44 5.56
C THR A 165 -6.34 16.18 6.34
N PHE A 166 -5.62 15.86 7.42
CA PHE A 166 -5.98 14.77 8.33
C PHE A 166 -7.27 15.14 9.08
N ARG A 167 -8.37 14.45 8.78
CA ARG A 167 -9.69 14.71 9.37
C ARG A 167 -10.05 13.77 10.51
N ALA A 168 -9.45 12.59 10.51
CA ALA A 168 -9.53 11.65 11.60
C ALA A 168 -8.22 10.88 11.66
N ALA A 169 -7.83 10.47 12.85
CA ALA A 169 -6.64 9.67 13.08
C ALA A 169 -6.79 8.85 14.36
N PHE A 170 -6.08 7.73 14.42
CA PHE A 170 -5.85 6.99 15.64
C PHE A 170 -4.42 6.46 15.67
N GLY A 171 -3.92 6.21 16.88
CA GLY A 171 -2.55 5.74 17.11
C GLY A 171 -1.82 6.66 18.08
N PRO A 172 -0.54 6.39 18.38
CA PRO A 172 0.22 7.13 19.38
C PRO A 172 0.51 8.58 18.98
N VAL A 173 0.39 8.93 17.70
CA VAL A 173 0.64 10.29 17.16
C VAL A 173 -0.61 10.95 16.56
N ALA A 174 -1.80 10.42 16.87
CA ALA A 174 -3.05 10.91 16.27
C ALA A 174 -3.32 12.39 16.59
N ASP A 175 -3.15 12.79 17.85
CA ASP A 175 -3.40 14.16 18.31
C ASP A 175 -2.51 15.18 17.61
N ASP A 176 -1.28 14.80 17.26
CA ASP A 176 -0.33 15.65 16.52
C ASP A 176 -0.67 15.75 15.02
N LEU A 177 -1.48 14.83 14.50
CA LEU A 177 -1.84 14.77 13.07
C LEU A 177 -3.15 15.49 12.77
N LEU A 178 -4.12 15.53 13.68
CA LEU A 178 -5.44 16.10 13.41
C LEU A 178 -5.35 17.55 12.90
N ASP A 179 -6.10 17.82 11.81
CA ASP A 179 -6.15 19.09 11.07
C ASP A 179 -4.82 19.59 10.48
N THR A 180 -3.73 18.82 10.61
CA THR A 180 -2.49 19.08 9.86
C THR A 180 -2.66 18.73 8.38
N ARG A 181 -1.73 19.21 7.54
CA ARG A 181 -1.80 19.07 6.09
C ARG A 181 -0.49 18.58 5.50
N ILE A 182 -0.61 17.73 4.49
CA ILE A 182 0.49 17.31 3.62
C ILE A 182 0.21 17.72 2.18
N SER A 183 1.27 17.85 1.37
CA SER A 183 1.12 18.02 -0.07
C SER A 183 0.53 16.77 -0.69
N LYS A 184 -0.27 16.91 -1.75
CA LYS A 184 -0.69 15.78 -2.58
C LYS A 184 0.48 15.00 -3.19
N ASP A 185 1.67 15.61 -3.26
CA ASP A 185 2.89 14.99 -3.81
C ASP A 185 3.72 14.26 -2.74
N THR A 186 3.24 14.21 -1.51
CA THR A 186 3.95 13.63 -0.36
C THR A 186 3.45 12.22 -0.04
N GLY A 187 4.38 11.28 0.12
CA GLY A 187 4.11 10.02 0.76
C GLY A 187 3.26 9.04 -0.06
N VAL A 188 2.90 7.94 0.59
CA VAL A 188 1.96 6.94 0.05
C VAL A 188 0.55 7.54 -0.04
N ALA A 189 0.12 8.34 0.94
CA ALA A 189 -1.15 9.07 0.91
C ALA A 189 -1.34 9.89 -0.37
N GLY A 190 -0.35 10.73 -0.69
CA GLY A 190 -0.37 11.57 -1.88
C GLY A 190 -0.40 10.75 -3.17
N PHE A 191 0.40 9.69 -3.24
CA PHE A 191 0.40 8.76 -4.36
C PHE A 191 -0.97 8.11 -4.58
N THR A 192 -1.58 7.58 -3.52
CA THR A 192 -2.92 6.97 -3.54
C THR A 192 -3.99 7.97 -3.96
N TYR A 193 -3.93 9.20 -3.44
CA TYR A 193 -4.84 10.27 -3.82
C TYR A 193 -4.72 10.65 -5.30
N GLN A 194 -3.49 10.85 -5.80
CA GLN A 194 -3.28 11.32 -7.17
C GLN A 194 -3.63 10.28 -8.22
N LEU A 195 -3.37 9.00 -7.94
CA LEU A 195 -3.62 7.92 -8.89
C LEU A 195 -4.98 7.24 -8.70
N GLY A 196 -5.64 7.47 -7.56
CA GLY A 196 -6.87 6.77 -7.22
C GLY A 196 -6.64 5.29 -6.97
N LEU A 197 -5.54 4.95 -6.28
CA LEU A 197 -5.08 3.58 -6.15
C LEU A 197 -4.96 3.04 -4.75
N GLY A 198 -5.51 1.84 -4.55
CA GLY A 198 -5.26 1.03 -3.38
C GLY A 198 -3.85 0.45 -3.41
N VAL A 199 -3.06 0.71 -2.38
CA VAL A 199 -1.66 0.28 -2.30
C VAL A 199 -1.42 -0.42 -0.97
N VAL A 200 -0.70 -1.54 -1.02
CA VAL A 200 -0.12 -2.18 0.15
C VAL A 200 1.40 -2.10 0.06
N VAL A 201 2.02 -1.56 1.10
CA VAL A 201 3.47 -1.45 1.24
C VAL A 201 3.87 -2.15 2.53
N ASN A 202 4.27 -3.41 2.44
CA ASN A 202 4.65 -4.21 3.60
C ASN A 202 6.06 -3.88 4.15
N HIS A 203 6.82 -3.05 3.42
CA HIS A 203 8.17 -2.62 3.77
C HIS A 203 8.39 -1.13 3.47
N ALA A 204 7.73 -0.24 4.23
CA ALA A 204 7.71 1.19 3.96
C ALA A 204 9.10 1.86 3.97
N LEU A 205 10.03 1.39 4.81
CA LEU A 205 11.40 1.92 4.86
C LEU A 205 12.20 1.74 3.56
N LEU A 206 11.80 0.77 2.72
CA LEU A 206 12.41 0.48 1.43
C LEU A 206 11.64 1.10 0.25
N ASP A 207 10.42 1.61 0.50
CA ASP A 207 9.58 2.19 -0.55
C ASP A 207 10.00 3.63 -0.85
N VAL A 208 10.28 3.92 -2.11
CA VAL A 208 10.71 5.24 -2.59
C VAL A 208 9.64 6.33 -2.42
N ARG A 209 8.37 5.94 -2.27
CA ARG A 209 7.24 6.87 -2.05
C ARG A 209 7.06 7.20 -0.58
N HIS A 210 7.62 6.43 0.34
CA HIS A 210 7.45 6.68 1.77
C HIS A 210 8.29 7.90 2.20
N ASP A 211 7.60 8.91 2.75
CA ASP A 211 8.25 10.13 3.25
C ASP A 211 8.74 9.94 4.69
N LYS A 212 10.02 9.63 4.83
CA LYS A 212 10.71 9.44 6.11
C LYS A 212 10.77 10.72 6.97
N THR A 213 10.50 11.90 6.39
CA THR A 213 10.58 13.16 7.13
C THR A 213 9.42 13.35 8.09
N VAL A 214 8.24 12.81 7.76
CA VAL A 214 7.06 12.84 8.64
C VAL A 214 7.30 11.95 9.86
N ASP A 215 7.73 10.71 9.63
CA ASP A 215 8.16 9.75 10.65
C ASP A 215 9.20 10.34 11.62
N ALA A 216 10.26 10.96 11.07
CA ALA A 216 11.31 11.56 11.88
C ALA A 216 10.82 12.71 12.77
N LYS A 217 9.88 13.53 12.28
CA LYS A 217 9.29 14.63 13.04
C LYS A 217 8.40 14.13 14.18
N LEU A 218 7.58 13.12 13.89
CA LEU A 218 6.63 12.53 14.84
C LEU A 218 7.28 11.49 15.76
N ARG A 219 8.55 11.15 15.53
CA ARG A 219 9.26 10.06 16.22
C ARG A 219 8.48 8.74 16.13
N TYR A 220 7.88 8.55 14.97
CA TYR A 220 7.06 7.40 14.61
C TYR A 220 7.80 6.60 13.54
N THR A 221 7.70 5.27 13.55
CA THR A 221 8.32 4.42 12.52
C THR A 221 7.24 3.67 11.79
N THR A 222 7.11 3.95 10.49
CA THR A 222 6.22 3.25 9.58
C THR A 222 6.95 2.02 9.04
N GLU A 223 6.54 0.83 9.48
CA GLU A 223 7.06 -0.44 9.00
C GLU A 223 6.30 -0.92 7.76
N ASN A 224 4.97 -0.82 7.82
CA ASN A 224 4.08 -1.16 6.72
C ASN A 224 2.88 -0.20 6.68
N VAL A 225 2.37 0.05 5.47
CA VAL A 225 1.23 0.96 5.23
C VAL A 225 0.31 0.38 4.16
N LEU A 226 -0.98 0.52 4.37
CA LEU A 226 -2.04 0.27 3.41
C LEU A 226 -2.78 1.59 3.19
N ALA A 227 -2.92 2.02 1.95
CA ALA A 227 -3.62 3.26 1.60
C ALA A 227 -4.67 2.99 0.52
N VAL A 228 -5.87 3.56 0.68
CA VAL A 228 -6.97 3.45 -0.29
C VAL A 228 -7.58 4.81 -0.59
N PRO A 229 -7.98 5.08 -1.85
CA PRO A 229 -8.56 6.36 -2.24
C PRO A 229 -10.03 6.46 -1.82
N LEU A 230 -10.48 7.68 -1.54
CA LEU A 230 -11.90 8.00 -1.35
C LEU A 230 -12.51 8.40 -2.69
N LYS A 231 -12.80 7.41 -3.54
CA LYS A 231 -13.37 7.65 -4.88
C LYS A 231 -14.89 7.79 -4.83
N ALA A 232 -15.38 8.99 -5.10
CA ALA A 232 -16.81 9.30 -5.14
C ALA A 232 -17.48 8.64 -6.36
N PRO A 233 -18.81 8.41 -6.31
CA PRO A 233 -19.60 7.98 -7.46
C PRO A 233 -19.49 8.91 -8.68
N SER A 234 -19.27 10.22 -8.43
CA SER A 234 -18.97 11.23 -9.44
C SER A 234 -17.64 10.99 -10.19
N GLY A 235 -16.77 10.13 -9.67
CA GLY A 235 -15.43 9.87 -10.17
C GLY A 235 -14.35 10.76 -9.56
N GLU A 236 -14.73 11.76 -8.75
CA GLU A 236 -13.80 12.59 -8.00
C GLU A 236 -13.11 11.77 -6.89
N ILE A 237 -11.82 12.03 -6.64
CA ILE A 237 -11.12 11.48 -5.49
C ILE A 237 -11.14 12.54 -4.40
N LEU A 238 -11.84 12.24 -3.31
CA LEU A 238 -12.08 13.17 -2.20
C LEU A 238 -10.95 13.19 -1.18
N GLY A 239 -10.01 12.24 -1.26
CA GLY A 239 -8.98 12.00 -0.26
C GLY A 239 -8.52 10.53 -0.23
N CYS A 240 -8.05 10.06 0.92
CA CYS A 240 -7.64 8.69 1.15
C CYS A 240 -7.81 8.25 2.61
N VAL A 241 -7.79 6.94 2.83
CA VAL A 241 -7.69 6.31 4.16
C VAL A 241 -6.41 5.49 4.20
N GLU A 242 -5.67 5.60 5.29
CA GLU A 242 -4.44 4.85 5.55
C GLU A 242 -4.55 4.03 6.83
N LEU A 243 -4.02 2.82 6.81
CA LEU A 243 -3.77 1.97 7.98
C LEU A 243 -2.27 1.68 8.04
N VAL A 244 -1.70 1.70 9.24
CA VAL A 244 -0.25 1.67 9.45
C VAL A 244 0.13 0.68 10.53
N ASN A 245 1.22 -0.06 10.29
CA ASN A 245 1.83 -1.04 11.19
C ASN A 245 0.84 -2.14 11.62
N ALA A 246 0.34 -2.91 10.65
CA ALA A 246 -0.26 -4.21 10.90
C ALA A 246 0.81 -5.23 11.32
N PRO A 247 0.57 -6.01 12.40
CA PRO A 247 1.48 -7.10 12.78
C PRO A 247 1.61 -8.14 11.67
N GLY A 248 2.83 -8.35 11.17
CA GLY A 248 3.10 -9.27 10.07
C GLY A 248 2.77 -8.74 8.68
N GLY A 249 2.39 -7.46 8.56
CA GLY A 249 2.03 -6.80 7.31
C GLY A 249 0.54 -6.86 6.98
N PHE A 250 0.16 -6.11 5.96
CA PHE A 250 -1.18 -6.14 5.38
C PHE A 250 -1.30 -7.29 4.36
N LEU A 251 -2.52 -7.76 4.20
CA LEU A 251 -2.92 -8.90 3.38
C LEU A 251 -4.01 -8.42 2.43
N GLU A 252 -4.30 -9.19 1.39
CA GLU A 252 -5.30 -8.81 0.38
C GLU A 252 -6.67 -8.52 1.00
N TRP A 253 -7.13 -9.32 1.96
CA TRP A 253 -8.42 -9.08 2.61
C TRP A 253 -8.46 -7.80 3.43
N HIS A 254 -7.32 -7.36 4.00
CA HIS A 254 -7.22 -6.07 4.68
C HIS A 254 -7.44 -4.93 3.69
N LEU A 255 -6.85 -5.03 2.49
CA LEU A 255 -7.04 -4.06 1.41
C LEU A 255 -8.49 -4.04 0.95
N GLY A 256 -9.11 -5.20 0.73
CA GLY A 256 -10.52 -5.30 0.37
C GLY A 256 -11.44 -4.66 1.43
N ALA A 257 -11.15 -4.86 2.71
CA ALA A 257 -11.89 -4.25 3.81
C ALA A 257 -11.80 -2.71 3.78
N ALA A 258 -10.57 -2.20 3.67
CA ALA A 258 -10.31 -0.77 3.59
C ALA A 258 -10.95 -0.13 2.35
N GLN A 259 -10.84 -0.76 1.18
CA GLN A 259 -11.46 -0.30 -0.07
C GLN A 259 -12.99 -0.23 0.04
N HIS A 260 -13.61 -1.24 0.65
CA HIS A 260 -15.06 -1.27 0.86
C HIS A 260 -15.50 -0.13 1.79
N ALA A 261 -14.84 0.02 2.94
CA ALA A 261 -15.10 1.11 3.88
C ALA A 261 -14.88 2.50 3.24
N ALA A 262 -13.80 2.67 2.47
CA ALA A 262 -13.48 3.89 1.74
C ALA A 262 -14.53 4.24 0.68
N THR A 263 -15.09 3.26 -0.02
CA THR A 263 -16.17 3.46 -0.99
C THR A 263 -17.44 3.96 -0.32
N ARG A 264 -17.79 3.37 0.84
CA ARG A 264 -18.95 3.80 1.64
C ARG A 264 -18.76 5.23 2.15
N LEU A 265 -17.58 5.54 2.69
CA LEU A 265 -17.25 6.89 3.14
C LEU A 265 -17.30 7.90 1.99
N ALA A 266 -16.69 7.58 0.84
CA ALA A 266 -16.68 8.48 -0.31
C ALA A 266 -18.09 8.77 -0.85
N ALA A 267 -18.96 7.75 -0.95
CA ALA A 267 -20.34 7.93 -1.37
C ALA A 267 -21.15 8.79 -0.38
N HIS A 268 -20.92 8.63 0.92
CA HIS A 268 -21.55 9.47 1.94
C HIS A 268 -21.08 10.93 1.83
N LEU A 269 -19.77 11.15 1.75
CA LEU A 269 -19.18 12.48 1.63
C LEU A 269 -19.60 13.23 0.35
N ASP A 270 -19.73 12.51 -0.76
CA ASP A 270 -20.23 13.07 -2.04
C ASP A 270 -21.69 13.53 -1.90
N GLY A 271 -22.51 12.78 -1.16
CA GLY A 271 -23.91 13.10 -0.90
C GLY A 271 -24.14 14.31 0.01
N LEU A 272 -23.14 14.71 0.80
CA LEU A 272 -23.23 15.89 1.68
C LEU A 272 -23.14 17.22 0.91
N GLY A 273 -22.72 17.20 -0.36
CA GLY A 273 -22.62 18.40 -1.20
C GLY A 273 -21.56 19.37 -0.69
N ARG A 274 -20.36 19.33 -1.28
CA ARG A 274 -19.35 20.37 -1.08
C ARG A 274 -19.68 21.63 -1.87
#